data_AF-A0ABD5V6X1-F1
#
_entry.id   AF-A0ABD5V6X1-F1
#
_cell.length_a   1.000
_cell.length_b   1.000
_cell.length_c   1.000
_cell.angle_alpha   90.00
_cell.angle_beta   90.00
_cell.angle_gamma   90.00
#
_symmetry.space_group_name_H-M   'P 1'
#
loop_
_entity.id
_entity.type
_entity.pdbx_description
1 polymer ?
#
loop_
_entity_poly.entity_id
_entity_poly.type
_entity_poly.pdbx_seq_one_letter_code
_entity_poly.pdbx_strand_id
1 'polypeptide(L)' 'MDSAQRQRRLARRALWGSVVIGLGVIGYFGLQGEFVTATVVGALLIGGGYFEYRRRLRDLEMIDGDAEEDPFERRERFR' A
#
# COMPACT_ATOMS: atom_id res chain seq x y z
N MET A 1 13.62 7.22 -14.93
CA MET A 1 12.97 6.72 -13.70
C MET A 1 12.23 5.48 -14.08
N ASP A 2 12.58 4.36 -13.46
CA ASP A 2 11.89 3.10 -13.63
C ASP A 2 10.41 3.23 -13.19
N SER A 3 9.51 2.61 -13.96
CA SER A 3 8.07 2.72 -13.80
C SER A 3 7.62 2.15 -12.45
N ALA A 4 8.26 1.07 -11.98
CA ALA A 4 8.03 0.46 -10.67
C ALA A 4 8.40 1.41 -9.53
N GLN A 5 9.55 2.10 -9.62
CA GLN A 5 9.95 3.11 -8.64
C GLN A 5 8.93 4.26 -8.52
N ARG A 6 8.37 4.70 -9.65
CA ARG A 6 7.34 5.76 -9.66
C ARG A 6 6.06 5.27 -8.98
N GLN A 7 5.60 4.05 -9.27
CA GLN A 7 4.44 3.45 -8.62
C GLN A 7 4.64 3.26 -7.12
N ARG A 8 5.83 2.79 -6.69
CA ARG A 8 6.18 2.64 -5.27
C ARG A 8 6.16 3.97 -4.51
N ARG A 9 6.65 5.04 -5.14
CA ARG A 9 6.61 6.40 -4.57
C ARG A 9 5.18 6.92 -4.45
N LEU A 10 4.33 6.66 -5.44
CA LEU A 10 2.91 7.03 -5.40
C LEU A 10 2.15 6.26 -4.32
N ALA A 11 2.35 4.94 -4.23
CA ALA A 11 1.76 4.11 -3.19
C ALA A 11 2.14 4.60 -1.78
N ARG A 12 3.42 4.95 -1.58
CA ARG A 12 3.89 5.52 -0.31
C ARG A 12 3.26 6.89 0.00
N ARG A 13 3.08 7.75 -1.01
CA ARG A 13 2.39 9.04 -0.85
C ARG A 13 0.92 8.86 -0.50
N ALA A 14 0.24 7.90 -1.14
CA ALA A 14 -1.15 7.57 -0.83
C ALA A 14 -1.30 7.08 0.62
N LEU A 15 -0.39 6.23 1.10
CA LEU A 15 -0.35 5.81 2.50
C LEU A 15 -0.19 7.00 3.45
N TRP A 16 0.76 7.90 3.19
CA TRP A 16 0.92 9.09 4.02
C TRP A 16 -0.33 9.98 4.00
N GLY A 17 -0.99 10.10 2.85
CA GLY A 17 -2.27 10.79 2.72
C GLY A 17 -3.34 10.16 3.62
N SER A 18 -3.50 8.83 3.59
CA SER A 18 -4.49 8.15 4.43
C SER A 18 -4.19 8.29 5.92
N VAL A 19 -2.90 8.30 6.31
CA VAL A 19 -2.47 8.54 7.70
C VAL A 19 -2.83 9.95 8.15
N VAL A 20 -2.50 10.97 7.34
CA VAL A 20 -2.81 12.37 7.68
C VAL A 20 -4.32 12.58 7.82
N ILE A 21 -5.11 12.03 6.90
CA ILE A 21 -6.58 12.10 6.97
C ILE A 21 -7.08 11.35 8.22
N GLY A 22 -6.56 10.16 8.49
CA GLY A 22 -6.91 9.38 9.69
C GLY A 22 -6.64 10.14 10.98
N LEU A 23 -5.48 10.78 11.10
CA LEU A 23 -5.15 11.63 12.25
C LEU A 23 -6.07 12.86 12.36
N GLY A 24 -6.40 13.48 11.22
CA GLY A 24 -7.35 14.59 11.17
C GLY A 24 -8.75 14.19 11.66
N VAL A 25 -9.23 13.02 11.24
CA VAL A 25 -10.50 12.44 11.71
C VAL A 25 -10.48 12.14 13.20
N ILE A 26 -9.39 11.53 13.70
CA ILE A 26 -9.23 11.26 15.12
C ILE A 26 -9.27 12.56 15.93
N GLY A 27 -8.55 13.60 15.48
CA GLY A 27 -8.56 14.91 16.11
C GLY A 27 -9.94 15.55 16.10
N TYR A 28 -10.64 15.54 14.95
CA TYR A 28 -11.96 16.14 14.80
C TYR A 28 -13.00 15.51 15.73
N PHE A 29 -13.17 14.19 15.66
CA PHE A 29 -14.15 13.48 16.49
C PHE A 29 -13.74 13.44 17.97
N GLY A 30 -12.44 13.37 18.26
CA GLY A 30 -11.92 13.47 19.63
C GLY A 30 -12.27 14.81 20.29
N LEU A 31 -12.19 15.92 19.56
CA LEU A 31 -12.58 17.24 20.06
C LEU A 31 -14.10 17.38 20.28
N GLN A 32 -14.92 16.58 19.58
CA GLN A 32 -16.37 16.51 19.78
C GLN A 32 -16.78 15.55 20.91
N GLY A 33 -15.81 14.84 21.53
CA GLY A 33 -16.08 13.82 22.55
C GLY A 33 -16.53 12.47 21.98
N GLU A 34 -16.56 12.31 20.65
CA GLU A 34 -16.93 11.07 19.96
C GLU A 34 -15.74 10.11 19.82
N PHE A 35 -15.18 9.68 20.94
CA PHE A 35 -13.94 8.87 20.94
C PHE A 35 -14.09 7.53 20.22
N VAL A 36 -15.26 6.87 20.32
CA VAL A 36 -15.51 5.60 19.63
C VAL A 36 -15.49 5.80 18.12
N THR A 37 -16.20 6.81 17.61
CA THR A 37 -16.19 7.18 16.18
C THR A 37 -14.77 7.54 15.72
N ALA A 38 -14.07 8.37 16.49
CA ALA A 38 -12.69 8.77 16.23
C ALA A 38 -11.77 7.54 16.05
N THR A 39 -11.82 6.60 16.99
CA THR A 39 -11.00 5.40 16.96
C THR A 39 -11.36 4.49 15.80
N VAL A 40 -12.65 4.20 15.58
CA VAL A 40 -13.08 3.27 14.52
C VAL A 40 -12.75 3.83 13.15
N VAL A 41 -13.16 5.07 12.85
CA VAL A 41 -12.94 5.67 11.53
C VAL A 41 -11.45 5.93 11.30
N GLY A 42 -10.74 6.43 12.31
CA GLY A 42 -9.29 6.63 12.25
C GLY A 42 -8.54 5.33 11.97
N ALA A 43 -8.87 4.25 12.69
CA ALA A 43 -8.26 2.93 12.48
C ALA A 43 -8.57 2.37 11.09
N LEU A 44 -9.80 2.55 10.58
CA LEU A 44 -10.16 2.11 9.23
C LEU A 44 -9.38 2.86 8.14
N LEU A 45 -9.19 4.17 8.28
CA LEU A 45 -8.45 4.96 7.30
C LEU A 45 -6.96 4.63 7.30
N ILE A 46 -6.36 4.53 8.49
CA ILE A 46 -4.94 4.20 8.64
C ILE A 46 -4.69 2.74 8.24
N GLY A 47 -5.46 1.81 8.80
CA GLY A 47 -5.34 0.37 8.55
C GLY A 47 -5.68 0.00 7.11
N GLY A 48 -6.75 0.58 6.55
CA GLY A 48 -7.15 0.40 5.15
C GLY A 48 -6.08 0.92 4.18
N GLY A 49 -5.55 2.13 4.42
CA GLY A 49 -4.46 2.67 3.61
C GLY A 49 -3.18 1.83 3.70
N TYR A 50 -2.86 1.30 4.88
CA TYR A 50 -1.74 0.36 5.04
C TYR A 50 -1.97 -0.96 4.28
N PHE A 51 -3.18 -1.52 4.36
CA PHE A 51 -3.55 -2.73 3.64
C PHE A 51 -3.42 -2.55 2.12
N GLU A 52 -3.93 -1.45 1.57
CA GLU A 52 -3.78 -1.11 0.15
C GLU A 52 -2.32 -0.93 -0.25
N TYR A 53 -1.52 -0.23 0.57
CA TYR A 53 -0.10 -0.05 0.31
C TYR A 53 0.62 -1.41 0.25
N ARG A 54 0.34 -2.30 1.19
CA ARG A 54 0.90 -3.67 1.23
C ARG A 54 0.49 -4.49 0.02
N ARG A 55 -0.78 -4.39 -0.40
CA ARG A 55 -1.28 -5.05 -1.62
C ARG A 55 -0.53 -4.55 -2.85
N ARG A 56 -0.45 -3.24 -3.05
CA ARG A 56 0.25 -2.64 -4.22
C ARG A 56 1.73 -2.99 -4.26
N LEU A 57 2.39 -3.12 -3.11
CA LEU A 57 3.78 -3.59 -3.07
C LEU A 57 3.93 -5.04 -3.50
N ARG A 58 3.03 -5.93 -3.08
CA ARG A 58 3.04 -7.34 -3.51
C ARG A 58 2.79 -7.46 -5.01
N ASP A 59 1.85 -6.68 -5.54
CA ASP A 59 1.54 -6.69 -6.97
C ASP A 59 2.77 -6.23 -7.79
N LEU A 60 3.53 -5.24 -7.29
CA LEU A 60 4.79 -4.81 -7.93
C LEU A 60 5.89 -5.88 -7.84
N GLU A 61 6.03 -6.55 -6.69
CA GLU A 61 7.03 -7.61 -6.48
C GLU A 61 6.79 -8.83 -7.36
N MET A 62 5.53 -9.19 -7.62
CA MET A 62 5.17 -10.26 -8.58
C MET A 62 5.57 -9.91 -10.01
N ILE A 63 5.36 -8.65 -10.43
CA ILE A 63 5.71 -8.21 -11.78
C ILE A 63 7.23 -8.22 -11.99
N ASP A 64 8.00 -7.79 -10.98
CA ASP A 64 9.46 -7.84 -11.05
C ASP A 64 10.00 -9.28 -10.99
N GLY A 65 9.35 -10.18 -10.23
CA GLY A 65 9.74 -11.59 -10.11
C GLY A 65 9.43 -12.46 -11.35
N ASP A 66 8.28 -12.24 -12.01
CA ASP A 66 7.94 -12.93 -13.27
C ASP A 66 8.84 -12.48 -14.45
N ALA A 67 9.46 -11.30 -14.37
CA ALA A 67 10.40 -10.83 -15.38
C ALA A 67 11.78 -11.53 -15.29
N GLU A 68 12.08 -12.20 -14.17
CA GLU A 68 13.36 -12.88 -13.92
C GLU A 68 13.30 -14.38 -14.27
N GLU A 69 12.11 -14.97 -14.39
CA GLU A 69 11.92 -16.33 -14.95
C GLU A 69 11.90 -16.25 -16.48
N ASP A 70 13.07 -16.20 -17.10
CA ASP A 70 13.21 -16.27 -18.56
C ASP A 70 12.60 -17.61 -19.06
N PRO A 71 11.49 -17.60 -19.82
CA PRO A 71 10.79 -18.82 -20.24
C PRO A 71 11.64 -19.73 -21.16
N PHE A 72 12.80 -19.24 -21.62
CA PHE A 72 13.75 -20.00 -22.42
C PHE A 72 14.73 -20.87 -21.61
N GLU A 73 15.00 -20.57 -20.33
CA GLU A 73 15.89 -21.39 -19.48
C GLU A 73 15.29 -22.77 -19.19
N ARG A 74 13.96 -22.88 -19.18
CA ARG A 74 13.25 -24.14 -18.90
C ARG A 74 13.41 -25.17 -20.03
N ARG A 75 13.75 -24.74 -21.26
CA ARG A 75 13.93 -25.63 -22.43
C ARG A 75 15.31 -26.27 -22.50
N GLU A 76 16.33 -25.69 -21.88
CA GLU A 76 17.69 -26.22 -21.93
C GLU A 76 17.94 -27.31 -20.87
N ARG A 77 17.15 -27.34 -19.79
CA ARG A 77 17.30 -28.33 -18.71
C ARG A 77 16.78 -29.74 -19.07
N PHE A 78 16.10 -29.91 -20.20
CA PHE A 78 15.52 -31.19 -20.66
C PHE A 78 16.11 -31.69 -21.98
N ARG A 79 17.25 -31.17 -22.43
CA ARG A 79 17.93 -31.63 -23.64
C ARG A 79 19.22 -32.37 -23.34
#